data_AF-A0A7S3TSR0-F1
#
_entry.id   AF-A0A7S3TSR0-F1
#
_cell.length_a   1.000
_cell.length_b   1.000
_cell.length_c   1.000
_cell.angle_alpha   90.00
_cell.angle_beta   90.00
_cell.angle_gamma   90.00
#
_symmetry.space_group_name_H-M   'P 1'
#
loop_
_entity.id
_entity.type
_entity.pdbx_description
1 polymer ?
#
loop_
_entity_poly.entity_id
_entity_poly.type
_entity_poly.pdbx_seq_one_letter_code
_entity_poly.pdbx_strand_id
1 'polypeptide(L)'
;KQLKYPSALRTWCNLKLSFGEATGTRAQGMAGMLHFLGLELVGRHHSGIDDARNIARILVELVRRFDFPVRRTPGGGDKPQAVAREVPRQAASKVGADAAARSSPAVGEATETNL
;
A
#
# COMPACT_ATOMS: atom_id res chain seq x y z
N LYS A 1 33.08 5.48 22.99
CA LYS A 1 31.87 5.80 22.20
C LYS A 1 30.75 6.18 23.16
N GLN A 2 30.39 7.46 23.28
CA GLN A 2 29.28 7.92 24.15
C GLN A 2 28.37 8.86 23.36
N LEU A 3 27.53 8.30 22.50
CA LEU A 3 26.48 9.07 21.82
C LEU A 3 25.24 9.09 22.72
N LYS A 4 24.76 10.30 23.07
CA LYS A 4 23.52 10.46 23.83
C LYS A 4 22.34 10.04 22.96
N TYR A 5 21.46 9.21 23.51
CA TYR A 5 20.28 8.73 22.79
C TYR A 5 19.26 9.86 22.57
N PRO A 6 19.04 10.31 21.32
CA PRO A 6 18.17 11.45 21.02
C PRO A 6 16.72 11.17 21.40
N SER A 7 16.00 12.18 21.90
CA SER A 7 14.59 12.06 22.25
C SER A 7 13.70 11.70 21.05
N ALA A 8 14.04 12.19 19.85
CA ALA A 8 13.31 11.90 18.62
C ALA A 8 13.25 10.41 18.27
N LEU A 9 14.24 9.61 18.72
CA LEU A 9 14.29 8.17 18.46
C LEU A 9 13.60 7.32 19.54
N ARG A 10 13.05 7.95 20.59
CA ARG A 10 12.41 7.27 21.74
C ARG A 10 10.98 6.84 21.47
N THR A 11 10.35 7.36 20.42
CA THR A 11 8.97 7.07 20.06
C THR A 11 8.87 6.77 18.58
N TRP A 12 8.06 5.78 18.21
CA TRP A 12 7.87 5.37 16.83
C TRP A 12 6.44 4.83 16.61
N CYS A 13 6.08 4.64 15.34
CA CYS A 13 4.89 3.92 14.93
C CYS A 13 5.32 2.56 14.37
N ASN A 14 4.94 1.47 15.03
CA ASN A 14 5.20 0.12 14.53
C ASN A 14 4.12 -0.26 13.51
N LEU A 15 4.49 -0.20 12.23
CA LEU A 15 3.57 -0.46 11.13
C LEU A 15 2.90 -1.85 11.21
N LYS A 16 3.57 -2.88 11.76
CA LYS A 16 2.97 -4.23 11.86
C LYS A 16 1.78 -4.25 12.81
N LEU A 17 1.83 -3.43 13.87
CA LEU A 17 0.75 -3.31 14.84
C LEU A 17 -0.39 -2.48 14.26
N SER A 18 -0.06 -1.34 13.64
CA SER A 18 -1.04 -0.51 12.93
C SER A 18 -1.77 -1.27 11.83
N PHE A 19 -1.05 -2.09 11.06
CA PHE A 19 -1.63 -2.97 10.05
C PHE A 19 -2.60 -3.98 10.67
N GLY A 20 -2.22 -4.61 11.77
CA GLY A 20 -3.09 -5.54 12.48
C GLY A 20 -4.35 -4.91 13.04
N GLU A 21 -4.22 -3.71 13.64
CA GLU A 21 -5.36 -2.93 14.13
C GLU A 21 -6.29 -2.49 13.00
N ALA A 22 -5.75 -2.08 11.85
CA ALA A 22 -6.53 -1.59 10.71
C ALA A 22 -7.26 -2.71 9.95
N THR A 23 -6.60 -3.87 9.79
CA THR A 23 -7.08 -4.94 8.90
C THR A 23 -7.67 -6.14 9.64
N GLY A 24 -7.54 -6.20 10.97
CA GLY A 24 -7.87 -7.38 11.78
C GLY A 24 -6.95 -8.58 11.52
N THR A 25 -5.90 -8.42 10.72
CA THR A 25 -5.03 -9.52 10.29
C THR A 25 -3.58 -9.29 10.70
N ARG A 26 -2.89 -10.35 11.15
CA ARG A 26 -1.47 -10.25 11.52
C ARG A 26 -0.59 -9.92 10.30
N ALA A 27 0.25 -8.90 10.43
CA ALA A 27 1.24 -8.55 9.42
C ALA A 27 2.30 -9.66 9.22
N GLN A 28 2.41 -10.19 7.99
CA GLN A 28 3.43 -11.17 7.58
C GLN A 28 4.66 -10.48 6.94
N GLY A 29 5.24 -9.51 7.66
CA GLY A 29 6.34 -8.70 7.14
C GLY A 29 5.88 -7.71 6.04
N MET A 30 6.85 -7.00 5.45
CA MET A 30 6.53 -5.97 4.44
C MET A 30 5.89 -6.58 3.19
N ALA A 31 6.46 -7.66 2.65
CA ALA A 31 5.94 -8.32 1.45
C ALA A 31 4.51 -8.84 1.66
N GLY A 32 4.21 -9.44 2.81
CA GLY A 32 2.86 -9.91 3.12
C GLY A 32 1.85 -8.76 3.23
N MET A 33 2.23 -7.63 3.84
CA MET A 33 1.38 -6.44 3.90
C MET A 33 1.14 -5.82 2.51
N LEU A 34 2.18 -5.77 1.67
CA LEU A 34 2.06 -5.31 0.27
C LEU A 34 1.08 -6.20 -0.50
N HIS A 35 1.26 -7.52 -0.43
CA HIS A 35 0.39 -8.50 -1.08
C HIS A 35 -1.07 -8.35 -0.61
N PHE A 36 -1.31 -8.25 0.70
CA PHE A 36 -2.66 -8.06 1.24
C PHE A 36 -3.34 -6.79 0.70
N LEU A 37 -2.58 -5.71 0.51
CA LEU A 37 -3.09 -4.44 -0.01
C LEU A 37 -3.14 -4.40 -1.55
N GLY A 38 -2.67 -5.46 -2.24
CA GLY A 38 -2.56 -5.49 -3.70
C GLY A 38 -1.51 -4.51 -4.23
N LEU A 39 -0.44 -4.26 -3.47
CA LEU A 39 0.66 -3.40 -3.85
C LEU A 39 1.86 -4.21 -4.34
N GLU A 40 2.48 -3.78 -5.43
CA GLU A 40 3.76 -4.31 -5.87
C GLU A 40 4.93 -3.72 -5.07
N LEU A 41 5.95 -4.54 -4.83
CA LEU A 41 7.22 -4.10 -4.27
C LEU A 41 7.94 -3.19 -5.26
N VAL A 42 8.27 -1.97 -4.85
CA VAL A 42 9.04 -1.04 -5.67
C VAL A 42 10.50 -1.04 -5.24
N GLY A 43 11.41 -1.22 -6.20
CA GLY A 43 12.85 -1.20 -5.98
C GLY A 43 13.42 -2.54 -5.52
N ARG A 44 14.56 -2.50 -4.82
CA ARG A 44 15.29 -3.70 -4.39
C ARG A 44 14.97 -4.04 -2.94
N HIS A 45 14.60 -5.30 -2.68
CA HIS A 45 14.41 -5.77 -1.31
C HIS A 45 15.72 -5.65 -0.51
N HIS A 46 15.63 -5.12 0.71
CA HIS A 46 16.77 -4.81 1.60
C HIS A 46 17.60 -3.57 1.23
N SER A 47 17.11 -2.75 0.29
CA SER A 47 17.58 -1.38 0.12
C SER A 47 16.84 -0.48 1.11
N GLY A 48 17.54 0.13 2.07
CA GLY A 48 16.90 0.90 3.14
C GLY A 48 15.98 2.02 2.63
N ILE A 49 16.33 2.67 1.52
CA ILE A 49 15.51 3.72 0.91
C ILE A 49 14.27 3.16 0.20
N ASP A 50 14.39 2.01 -0.45
CA ASP A 50 13.26 1.37 -1.15
C ASP A 50 12.28 0.76 -0.13
N ASP A 51 12.80 0.10 0.91
CA ASP A 51 12.00 -0.43 2.02
C ASP A 51 11.25 0.72 2.73
N ALA A 52 11.90 1.87 2.97
CA ALA A 52 11.24 3.04 3.54
C ALA A 52 10.08 3.56 2.66
N ARG A 53 10.27 3.62 1.34
CA ARG A 53 9.20 4.01 0.40
C ARG A 53 8.03 3.01 0.42
N ASN A 54 8.31 1.72 0.43
CA ASN A 54 7.26 0.70 0.47
C ASN A 54 6.49 0.72 1.80
N ILE A 55 7.19 0.87 2.93
CA ILE A 55 6.58 1.05 4.26
C ILE A 55 5.66 2.28 4.27
N ALA A 56 6.10 3.41 3.69
CA ALA A 56 5.28 4.60 3.58
C ALA A 56 4.01 4.37 2.73
N ARG A 57 4.13 3.67 1.59
CA ARG A 57 2.98 3.31 0.74
C ARG A 57 1.96 2.45 1.48
N ILE A 58 2.43 1.47 2.25
CA ILE A 58 1.54 0.64 3.08
C ILE A 58 0.78 1.53 4.07
N LEU A 59 1.47 2.42 4.78
CA LEU A 59 0.82 3.31 5.75
C LEU A 59 -0.23 4.22 5.09
N VAL A 60 0.09 4.79 3.92
CA VAL A 60 -0.85 5.63 3.16
C VAL A 60 -2.11 4.85 2.78
N GLU A 61 -1.97 3.60 2.32
CA GLU A 61 -3.13 2.77 1.99
C GLU A 61 -3.93 2.36 3.23
N LEU A 62 -3.28 2.21 4.39
CA LEU A 62 -4.01 1.99 5.64
C LEU A 62 -4.89 3.18 6.00
N VAL A 63 -4.36 4.41 5.90
CA VAL A 63 -5.12 5.64 6.14
C VAL A 63 -6.27 5.76 5.12
N ARG A 64 -6.00 5.50 3.83
CA ARG A 64 -6.99 5.68 2.77
C ARG A 64 -8.13 4.66 2.78
N ARG A 65 -7.84 3.38 3.01
CA ARG A 65 -8.84 2.30 2.88
C ARG A 65 -9.55 1.96 4.17
N PHE A 66 -8.91 2.20 5.31
CA PHE A 66 -9.42 1.80 6.62
C PHE A 66 -9.64 2.97 7.57
N ASP A 67 -9.47 4.22 7.08
CA ASP A 67 -9.51 5.44 7.88
C ASP A 67 -8.63 5.33 9.14
N PHE A 68 -7.47 4.66 9.00
CA PHE A 68 -6.66 4.30 10.15
C PHE A 68 -5.93 5.53 10.72
N PRO A 69 -6.14 5.88 12.00
CA PRO A 69 -5.42 6.99 12.61
C PRO A 69 -3.98 6.60 12.93
N VAL A 70 -3.01 7.30 12.34
CA VAL A 70 -1.58 7.07 12.61
C VAL A 70 -1.24 7.51 14.04
N ARG A 71 -0.95 6.54 14.90
CA ARG A 71 -0.62 6.76 16.31
C ARG A 71 0.77 6.23 16.65
N ARG A 72 1.36 6.80 17.70
CA ARG A 72 2.58 6.25 18.32
C ARG A 72 2.24 4.90 18.95
N THR A 73 3.13 3.93 18.78
CA THR A 73 3.02 2.67 19.51
C THR A 73 3.42 2.91 20.97
N PRO A 74 2.62 2.45 21.95
CA PRO A 74 3.02 2.47 23.35
C PRO A 74 4.40 1.80 23.53
N GLY A 75 5.25 2.38 24.36
CA GLY A 75 6.69 2.11 24.38
C GLY A 75 7.07 0.63 24.43
N GLY A 76 7.83 0.20 23.42
CA GLY A 76 8.73 -0.96 23.43
C GLY A 76 8.32 -2.19 24.24
N GLY A 77 7.27 -2.93 23.84
CA GLY A 77 7.02 -4.28 24.36
C GLY A 77 5.55 -4.68 24.40
N ASP A 78 4.66 -3.71 24.56
CA ASP A 78 3.23 -4.01 24.56
C ASP A 78 2.74 -4.28 23.15
N LYS A 79 2.32 -5.53 22.92
CA LYS A 79 1.52 -5.89 21.76
C LYS A 79 0.14 -5.30 22.00
N PRO A 80 -0.31 -4.29 21.24
CA PRO A 80 -1.73 -3.94 21.26
C PRO A 80 -2.50 -5.21 20.92
N GLN A 81 -3.41 -5.60 21.81
CA GLN A 81 -4.39 -6.62 21.51
C GLN A 81 -5.12 -6.17 20.25
N ALA A 82 -5.21 -7.08 19.27
CA ALA A 82 -6.03 -6.88 18.10
C ALA A 82 -7.47 -6.66 18.59
N VAL A 83 -7.85 -5.40 18.77
CA VAL A 83 -9.24 -5.03 18.94
C VAL A 83 -9.86 -5.27 17.57
N ALA A 84 -10.61 -6.36 17.48
CA ALA A 84 -11.37 -6.72 16.29
C ALA A 84 -12.38 -5.60 16.04
N ARG A 85 -11.98 -4.59 15.25
CA ARG A 85 -12.95 -3.69 14.64
C ARG A 85 -13.54 -4.48 13.47
N GLU A 86 -14.85 -4.61 13.45
CA GLU A 86 -15.55 -5.15 12.28
C GLU A 86 -15.22 -4.27 11.09
N VAL A 87 -14.32 -4.74 10.24
CA VAL A 87 -13.98 -4.08 8.98
C VAL A 87 -15.19 -4.27 8.06
N PRO A 88 -15.83 -3.20 7.57
CA PRO A 88 -16.82 -3.34 6.53
C PRO A 88 -16.13 -4.00 5.33
N ARG A 89 -16.59 -5.20 4.93
CA ARG A 89 -16.10 -5.87 3.73
C ARG A 89 -16.38 -4.95 2.54
N GLN A 90 -15.40 -4.15 2.13
CA GLN A 90 -15.50 -3.48 0.84
C GLN A 90 -15.19 -4.51 -0.23
N ALA A 91 -16.22 -4.82 -1.02
CA ALA A 91 -16.15 -5.70 -2.17
C ALA A 91 -15.01 -5.24 -3.07
N ALA A 92 -14.11 -6.18 -3.39
CA ALA A 92 -13.14 -5.98 -4.45
C ALA A 92 -13.88 -5.53 -5.72
N SER A 93 -13.73 -4.27 -6.09
CA SER A 93 -14.14 -3.82 -7.40
C SER A 93 -13.21 -4.53 -8.39
N LYS A 94 -13.79 -5.40 -9.21
CA LYS A 94 -13.16 -5.94 -10.41
C LYS A 94 -12.72 -4.75 -11.26
N VAL A 95 -11.42 -4.46 -11.29
CA VAL A 95 -10.85 -3.73 -12.41
C VAL A 95 -10.80 -4.74 -13.55
N GLY A 96 -11.83 -4.70 -14.39
CA GLY A 96 -11.95 -5.51 -15.59
C GLY A 96 -10.77 -5.25 -16.51
N ALA A 97 -10.14 -6.35 -16.94
CA ALA A 97 -9.36 -6.39 -18.14
C ALA A 97 -10.27 -6.04 -19.32
N ASP A 98 -9.95 -4.99 -20.06
CA ASP A 98 -10.39 -4.84 -21.44
C ASP A 98 -9.51 -3.81 -22.18
N ALA A 99 -8.51 -4.33 -22.88
CA ALA A 99 -7.88 -3.65 -24.01
C ALA A 99 -7.51 -4.72 -25.06
N ALA A 100 -8.54 -5.43 -25.54
CA ALA A 100 -8.44 -6.24 -26.74
C ALA A 100 -9.00 -5.45 -27.93
N ALA A 101 -8.14 -5.31 -28.95
CA ALA A 101 -8.41 -5.23 -30.38
C ALA A 101 -9.76 -4.65 -30.84
N ARG A 102 -9.69 -3.52 -31.56
CA ARG A 102 -10.64 -3.24 -32.64
C ARG A 102 -9.90 -2.97 -33.94
N SER A 103 -9.95 -3.96 -34.81
CA SER A 103 -9.58 -3.93 -36.22
C SER A 103 -10.79 -3.51 -37.07
N SER A 104 -10.64 -2.40 -37.84
CA SER A 104 -11.26 -2.07 -39.15
C SER A 104 -12.81 -2.09 -39.30
N PRO A 105 -13.42 -1.49 -40.36
CA PRO A 105 -12.87 -1.19 -41.69
C PRO A 105 -13.06 0.23 -42.25
N ALA A 106 -12.30 0.46 -43.32
CA ALA A 106 -12.32 1.59 -44.23
C ALA A 106 -13.63 1.68 -45.05
N VAL A 107 -14.11 2.91 -45.31
CA VAL A 107 -14.91 3.29 -46.49
C VAL A 107 -14.71 4.78 -46.81
N GLY A 108 -14.42 5.07 -48.10
CA GLY A 108 -14.62 6.33 -48.85
C GLY A 108 -13.80 7.55 -48.42
N GLU A 109 -13.40 8.50 -49.27
CA GLU A 109 -13.67 8.82 -50.67
C GLU A 109 -12.80 10.05 -50.98
N ALA A 110 -12.18 10.11 -52.17
CA ALA A 110 -11.94 11.33 -52.97
C ALA A 110 -10.84 11.03 -54.01
N THR A 111 -11.28 10.73 -55.22
CA THR A 111 -10.49 10.97 -56.44
C THR A 111 -10.39 12.48 -56.67
N GLU A 112 -9.19 13.02 -56.63
CA GLU A 112 -8.87 14.27 -57.32
C GLU A 112 -7.83 13.98 -58.40
N THR A 113 -8.34 13.92 -59.64
CA THR A 113 -7.56 14.12 -60.84
C THR A 113 -7.31 15.62 -60.97
N ASN A 114 -6.06 16.07 -60.95
CA ASN A 114 -5.73 17.37 -61.52
C ASN A 114 -4.27 17.44 -61.99
N LEU A 115 -4.16 17.71 -63.30
CA LEU A 115 -3.01 18.14 -64.12
C LEU A 115 -1.81 17.19 -64.29
#